data_AF-A0A4R7X767-F1
#
_entry.id   AF-A0A4R7X767-F1
#
_cell.length_a   1.000
_cell.length_b   1.000
_cell.length_c   1.000
_cell.angle_alpha   90.00
_cell.angle_beta   90.00
_cell.angle_gamma   90.00
#
_symmetry.space_group_name_H-M   'P 1'
#
loop_
_entity.id
_entity.type
_entity.pdbx_description
1 polymer ?
#
loop_
_entity_poly.entity_id
_entity_poly.type
_entity_poly.pdbx_seq_one_letter_code
_entity_poly.pdbx_strand_id
1 'polypeptide(L)'
;MSLPKHHLELLSPARDVAIAREAILHGADAIYIGGPSFGARHNASNEVSDIADLVEFAHRYHARVLTTINTILHDNELEPARALIHQLYDAGVDALIVQDLGVMELDIPPIELHASTQTDIRTLARAKFLDQAGFSQLVLARELNLQEIRAIADETDAAIEFFIHGALCVAFSGQCNISHAQNGRSANRGDCSQACRLPYTLKDDQGRVVAFEKHLLSMKDNNQSANIRALVEAGVRSFKIEGRYKDMGYVKNITAYYRQRLDDVLEDRPDLARASSGRTAHFFLPDPEKTFHRGSTDYFVTDRKIDIGAFDTPTFTGLPVGVVEKVGKRDLQVVTHDPLTNGDGLNVQIKREVVGFRANIAELKSEFEEDGQKRYRYRVEPNEMPADLHKVRPAIRSIATSTTIGSRPCRRRLPSAGLACHGRLGCVKNVWSWLPSAKKASAPAR
;
A
#
# COMPACT_ATOMS: atom_id res chain seq x y z
N MET A 1 -13.35 -21.59 -1.14
CA MET A 1 -12.55 -22.48 -0.28
C MET A 1 -11.51 -21.64 0.45
N SER A 2 -11.43 -21.80 1.78
CA SER A 2 -10.52 -21.02 2.61
C SER A 2 -9.07 -21.17 2.16
N LEU A 3 -8.25 -20.15 2.43
CA LEU A 3 -6.84 -20.14 2.04
C LEU A 3 -6.10 -21.34 2.69
N PRO A 4 -5.53 -22.27 1.90
CA PRO A 4 -4.84 -23.43 2.47
C PRO A 4 -3.65 -23.04 3.36
N LYS A 5 -3.42 -23.78 4.45
CA LYS A 5 -2.32 -23.52 5.40
C LYS A 5 -0.90 -23.59 4.79
N HIS A 6 -0.73 -24.09 3.57
CA HIS A 6 0.56 -24.13 2.87
C HIS A 6 0.67 -23.08 1.75
N HIS A 7 -0.39 -22.28 1.52
CA HIS A 7 -0.37 -21.22 0.52
C HIS A 7 0.06 -19.88 1.14
N LEU A 8 0.91 -19.14 0.43
CA LEU A 8 1.19 -17.74 0.70
C LEU A 8 0.43 -16.87 -0.30
N GLU A 9 -0.34 -15.92 0.22
CA GLU A 9 -1.14 -14.96 -0.55
C GLU A 9 -0.59 -13.54 -0.38
N LEU A 10 -0.21 -12.90 -1.47
CA LEU A 10 0.02 -11.45 -1.51
C LEU A 10 -1.29 -10.72 -1.84
N LEU A 11 -1.91 -10.11 -0.82
CA LEU A 11 -3.18 -9.39 -0.96
C LEU A 11 -2.93 -7.89 -1.21
N SER A 12 -3.23 -7.43 -2.43
CA SER A 12 -2.99 -6.05 -2.86
C SER A 12 -4.27 -5.19 -2.86
N PRO A 13 -4.18 -3.89 -2.51
CA PRO A 13 -5.31 -2.98 -2.57
C PRO A 13 -5.59 -2.55 -4.00
N ALA A 14 -6.84 -2.25 -4.29
CA ALA A 14 -7.22 -1.51 -5.48
C ALA A 14 -8.23 -0.40 -5.15
N ARG A 15 -8.01 0.78 -5.74
CA ARG A 15 -9.01 1.85 -5.74
C ARG A 15 -10.10 1.57 -6.77
N ASP A 16 -9.67 1.11 -7.93
CA ASP A 16 -10.48 0.88 -9.12
C ASP A 16 -10.03 -0.39 -9.85
N VAL A 17 -10.87 -0.90 -10.76
CA VAL A 17 -10.62 -2.14 -11.51
C VAL A 17 -9.34 -2.08 -12.34
N ALA A 18 -9.00 -0.92 -12.90
CA ALA A 18 -7.77 -0.76 -13.68
C ALA A 18 -6.53 -0.99 -12.79
N ILE A 19 -6.52 -0.44 -11.58
CA ILE A 19 -5.46 -0.68 -10.59
C ILE A 19 -5.44 -2.14 -10.13
N ALA A 20 -6.61 -2.76 -9.90
CA ALA A 20 -6.68 -4.17 -9.49
C ALA A 20 -6.05 -5.11 -10.52
N ARG A 21 -6.33 -4.90 -11.80
CA ARG A 21 -5.72 -5.67 -12.90
C ARG A 21 -4.20 -5.52 -12.90
N GLU A 22 -3.71 -4.30 -12.71
CA GLU A 22 -2.28 -4.06 -12.63
C GLU A 22 -1.66 -4.72 -11.40
N ALA A 23 -2.33 -4.76 -10.25
CA ALA A 23 -1.84 -5.48 -9.07
C ALA A 23 -1.61 -6.97 -9.37
N ILE A 24 -2.59 -7.64 -9.99
CA ILE A 24 -2.49 -9.05 -10.39
C ILE A 24 -1.34 -9.25 -11.38
N LEU A 25 -1.25 -8.39 -12.41
CA LEU A 25 -0.14 -8.44 -13.38
C LEU A 25 1.23 -8.17 -12.74
N HIS A 26 1.29 -7.60 -11.53
CA HIS A 26 2.52 -7.36 -10.76
C HIS A 26 2.70 -8.34 -9.60
N GLY A 27 1.93 -9.44 -9.58
CA GLY A 27 2.18 -10.58 -8.69
C GLY A 27 1.27 -10.68 -7.48
N ALA A 28 0.20 -9.87 -7.40
CA ALA A 28 -0.82 -10.07 -6.38
C ALA A 28 -1.48 -11.45 -6.56
N ASP A 29 -1.57 -12.23 -5.47
CA ASP A 29 -2.32 -13.49 -5.49
C ASP A 29 -3.80 -13.25 -5.21
N ALA A 30 -4.12 -12.12 -4.59
CA ALA A 30 -5.49 -11.66 -4.39
C ALA A 30 -5.54 -10.13 -4.40
N ILE A 31 -6.71 -9.59 -4.71
CA ILE A 31 -6.99 -8.16 -4.62
C ILE A 31 -8.13 -7.92 -3.63
N TYR A 32 -8.10 -6.76 -2.96
CA TYR A 32 -9.27 -6.28 -2.24
C TYR A 32 -9.71 -4.90 -2.73
N ILE A 33 -11.01 -4.77 -3.00
CA ILE A 33 -11.65 -3.59 -3.60
C ILE A 33 -12.95 -3.23 -2.86
N GLY A 34 -13.41 -1.98 -2.97
CA GLY A 34 -14.69 -1.53 -2.42
C GLY A 34 -15.81 -1.68 -3.44
N GLY A 35 -16.97 -2.22 -3.00
CA GLY A 35 -18.22 -2.15 -3.75
C GLY A 35 -18.83 -0.74 -3.75
N PRO A 36 -20.08 -0.58 -4.21
CA PRO A 36 -20.73 0.73 -4.29
C PRO A 36 -20.94 1.37 -2.90
N SER A 37 -21.13 0.54 -1.86
CA SER A 37 -21.40 0.98 -0.49
C SER A 37 -20.75 0.07 0.57
N PHE A 38 -20.89 0.44 1.84
CA PHE A 38 -20.44 -0.32 3.03
C PHE A 38 -18.94 -0.61 3.14
N GLY A 39 -18.11 0.07 2.35
CA GLY A 39 -16.66 0.06 2.49
C GLY A 39 -16.15 1.22 3.35
N ALA A 40 -15.13 0.96 4.20
CA ALA A 40 -14.48 1.98 5.04
C ALA A 40 -13.67 3.06 4.27
N ARG A 41 -13.90 3.20 2.97
CA ARG A 41 -13.20 4.11 2.05
C ARG A 41 -14.20 4.62 0.99
N HIS A 42 -15.10 5.52 1.38
CA HIS A 42 -16.21 5.98 0.53
C HIS A 42 -15.80 6.57 -0.83
N ASN A 43 -14.57 7.07 -0.99
CA ASN A 43 -14.06 7.62 -2.26
C ASN A 43 -13.41 6.57 -3.18
N ALA A 44 -13.54 5.28 -2.87
CA ALA A 44 -12.99 4.16 -3.64
C ALA A 44 -14.07 3.08 -3.86
N SER A 45 -15.25 3.53 -4.26
CA SER A 45 -16.40 2.68 -4.60
C SER A 45 -16.38 2.29 -6.08
N ASN A 46 -16.83 1.08 -6.37
CA ASN A 46 -16.89 0.52 -7.72
C ASN A 46 -18.25 -0.16 -7.93
N GLU A 47 -18.78 -0.09 -9.14
CA GLU A 47 -20.03 -0.77 -9.49
C GLU A 47 -19.83 -2.30 -9.47
N VAL A 48 -20.89 -3.04 -9.16
CA VAL A 48 -20.82 -4.52 -9.12
C VAL A 48 -20.46 -5.10 -10.49
N SER A 49 -20.93 -4.49 -11.58
CA SER A 49 -20.59 -4.92 -12.95
C SER A 49 -19.09 -4.82 -13.23
N ASP A 50 -18.44 -3.74 -12.77
CA ASP A 50 -17.01 -3.56 -12.94
C ASP A 50 -16.23 -4.61 -12.13
N ILE A 51 -16.73 -4.97 -10.95
CA ILE A 51 -16.17 -6.03 -10.11
C ILE A 51 -16.33 -7.40 -10.80
N ALA A 52 -17.46 -7.67 -11.46
CA ALA A 52 -17.64 -8.91 -12.23
C ALA A 52 -16.60 -9.03 -13.37
N ASP A 53 -16.35 -7.94 -14.11
CA ASP A 53 -15.31 -7.91 -15.15
C ASP A 53 -13.90 -8.16 -14.57
N LEU A 54 -13.66 -7.67 -13.35
CA LEU A 54 -12.41 -7.92 -12.63
C LEU A 54 -12.29 -9.38 -12.20
N VAL A 55 -13.36 -9.99 -11.69
CA VAL A 55 -13.43 -11.41 -11.31
C VAL A 55 -13.06 -12.29 -12.50
N GLU A 56 -13.70 -12.08 -13.66
CA GLU A 56 -13.38 -12.82 -14.89
C GLU A 56 -11.89 -12.68 -15.24
N PHE A 57 -11.33 -11.48 -15.09
CA PHE A 57 -9.91 -11.27 -15.31
C PHE A 57 -9.03 -12.03 -14.32
N ALA A 58 -9.33 -11.94 -13.02
CA ALA A 58 -8.51 -12.45 -11.94
C ALA A 58 -8.49 -14.00 -11.90
N HIS A 59 -9.65 -14.63 -12.12
CA HIS A 59 -9.80 -16.08 -12.06
C HIS A 59 -9.00 -16.82 -13.15
N ARG A 60 -8.64 -16.16 -14.25
CA ARG A 60 -7.68 -16.70 -15.25
C ARG A 60 -6.29 -16.99 -14.67
N TYR A 61 -5.93 -16.31 -13.60
CA TYR A 61 -4.68 -16.50 -12.87
C TYR A 61 -4.90 -17.20 -11.53
N HIS A 62 -6.11 -17.72 -11.27
CA HIS A 62 -6.52 -18.18 -9.94
C HIS A 62 -6.29 -17.13 -8.84
N ALA A 63 -6.29 -15.85 -9.20
CA ALA A 63 -6.18 -14.77 -8.24
C ALA A 63 -7.56 -14.46 -7.67
N ARG A 64 -7.66 -14.27 -6.34
CA ARG A 64 -8.94 -14.03 -5.66
C ARG A 64 -9.34 -12.56 -5.67
N VAL A 65 -10.64 -12.29 -5.75
CA VAL A 65 -11.24 -10.95 -5.62
C VAL A 65 -12.03 -10.88 -4.33
N LEU A 66 -11.59 -10.01 -3.42
CA LEU A 66 -12.23 -9.77 -2.14
C LEU A 66 -12.91 -8.40 -2.14
N THR A 67 -14.09 -8.30 -1.57
CA THR A 67 -14.77 -7.01 -1.41
C THR A 67 -15.02 -6.65 0.05
N THR A 68 -14.98 -5.37 0.36
CA THR A 68 -15.19 -4.92 1.74
C THR A 68 -16.65 -4.57 2.02
N ILE A 69 -17.19 -5.14 3.09
CA ILE A 69 -18.43 -4.73 3.79
C ILE A 69 -18.02 -4.44 5.24
N ASN A 70 -17.08 -3.51 5.41
CA ASN A 70 -16.34 -3.29 6.64
C ASN A 70 -16.65 -1.94 7.31
N THR A 71 -17.90 -1.52 7.26
CA THR A 71 -18.42 -0.44 8.09
C THR A 71 -19.33 -1.00 9.16
N ILE A 72 -19.48 -0.28 10.27
CA ILE A 72 -20.60 -0.50 11.20
C ILE A 72 -21.91 -0.21 10.45
N LEU A 73 -22.92 -1.05 10.62
CA LEU A 73 -24.23 -0.94 9.97
C LEU A 73 -25.28 -0.45 10.98
N HIS A 74 -26.26 0.31 10.49
CA HIS A 74 -27.51 0.56 11.21
C HIS A 74 -28.59 -0.41 10.73
N ASP A 75 -29.65 -0.60 11.52
CA ASP A 75 -30.75 -1.53 11.22
C ASP A 75 -31.35 -1.31 9.83
N ASN A 76 -31.50 -0.05 9.41
CA ASN A 76 -32.05 0.31 8.10
C ASN A 76 -31.07 0.07 6.92
N GLU A 77 -29.83 -0.33 7.21
CA GLU A 77 -28.79 -0.65 6.23
C GLU A 77 -28.56 -2.16 6.07
N LEU A 78 -29.13 -2.98 6.96
CA LEU A 78 -28.96 -4.44 6.94
C LEU A 78 -29.50 -5.08 5.66
N GLU A 79 -30.73 -4.75 5.26
CA GLU A 79 -31.33 -5.30 4.04
C GLU A 79 -30.61 -4.83 2.75
N PRO A 80 -30.26 -3.54 2.58
CA PRO A 80 -29.39 -3.12 1.49
C PRO A 80 -28.03 -3.82 1.48
N ALA A 81 -27.41 -4.07 2.63
CA ALA A 81 -26.15 -4.81 2.72
C ALA A 81 -26.34 -6.27 2.29
N ARG A 82 -27.41 -6.93 2.74
CA ARG A 82 -27.77 -8.30 2.31
C ARG A 82 -27.92 -8.38 0.80
N ALA A 83 -28.71 -7.48 0.20
CA ALA A 83 -28.91 -7.44 -1.25
C ALA A 83 -27.60 -7.26 -2.02
N LEU A 84 -26.72 -6.36 -1.56
CA LEU A 84 -25.40 -6.17 -2.17
C LEU A 84 -24.54 -7.44 -2.06
N ILE A 85 -24.57 -8.14 -0.92
CA ILE A 85 -23.81 -9.38 -0.73
C ILE A 85 -24.22 -10.45 -1.75
N HIS A 86 -25.53 -10.61 -2.00
CA HIS A 86 -26.03 -11.51 -3.05
C HIS A 86 -25.50 -11.12 -4.44
N GLN A 87 -25.55 -9.83 -4.79
CA GLN A 87 -25.02 -9.34 -6.07
C GLN A 87 -23.51 -9.59 -6.22
N LEU A 88 -22.73 -9.39 -5.15
CA LEU A 88 -21.29 -9.64 -5.15
C LEU A 88 -20.98 -11.13 -5.30
N TYR A 89 -21.75 -11.99 -4.64
CA TYR A 89 -21.64 -13.44 -4.80
C TYR A 89 -21.95 -13.89 -6.23
N ASP A 90 -23.05 -13.39 -6.82
CA ASP A 90 -23.43 -13.68 -8.20
C ASP A 90 -22.39 -13.17 -9.22
N ALA A 91 -21.70 -12.07 -8.89
CA ALA A 91 -20.57 -11.55 -9.66
C ALA A 91 -19.29 -12.41 -9.55
N GLY A 92 -19.27 -13.40 -8.66
CA GLY A 92 -18.15 -14.32 -8.45
C GLY A 92 -17.06 -13.81 -7.50
N VAL A 93 -17.38 -12.85 -6.62
CA VAL A 93 -16.48 -12.44 -5.53
C VAL A 93 -16.18 -13.64 -4.62
N ASP A 94 -14.91 -13.81 -4.28
CA ASP A 94 -14.43 -14.97 -3.52
C ASP A 94 -14.66 -14.84 -2.01
N ALA A 95 -14.53 -13.63 -1.44
CA ALA A 95 -14.74 -13.39 -0.02
C ALA A 95 -15.12 -11.94 0.32
N LEU A 96 -15.77 -11.76 1.47
CA LEU A 96 -16.12 -10.47 2.04
C LEU A 96 -15.24 -10.15 3.25
N ILE A 97 -14.69 -8.94 3.29
CA ILE A 97 -13.99 -8.42 4.47
C ILE A 97 -15.01 -7.66 5.32
N VAL A 98 -15.36 -8.20 6.49
CA VAL A 98 -16.51 -7.77 7.29
C VAL A 98 -16.07 -7.22 8.65
N GLN A 99 -16.72 -6.13 9.10
CA GLN A 99 -16.55 -5.61 10.46
C GLN A 99 -17.75 -5.95 11.34
N ASP A 100 -18.95 -5.66 10.86
CA ASP A 100 -20.18 -5.76 11.64
C ASP A 100 -20.66 -7.21 11.71
N LEU A 101 -20.79 -7.75 12.91
CA LEU A 101 -21.18 -9.15 13.12
C LEU A 101 -22.66 -9.39 12.76
N GLY A 102 -23.49 -8.34 12.66
CA GLY A 102 -24.87 -8.48 12.20
C GLY A 102 -24.97 -9.06 10.79
N VAL A 103 -23.92 -8.93 9.96
CA VAL A 103 -23.84 -9.57 8.64
C VAL A 103 -23.94 -11.10 8.74
N MET A 104 -23.47 -11.71 9.83
CA MET A 104 -23.50 -13.16 10.03
C MET A 104 -24.90 -13.70 10.34
N GLU A 105 -25.82 -12.82 10.73
CA GLU A 105 -27.22 -13.17 11.02
C GLU A 105 -28.14 -12.96 9.80
N LEU A 106 -27.61 -12.40 8.71
CA LEU A 106 -28.36 -12.16 7.48
C LEU A 106 -28.46 -13.44 6.64
N ASP A 107 -29.55 -13.54 5.87
CA ASP A 107 -29.69 -14.57 4.83
C ASP A 107 -28.80 -14.23 3.62
N ILE A 108 -27.55 -14.71 3.67
CA ILE A 108 -26.51 -14.51 2.66
C ILE A 108 -26.13 -15.85 1.98
N PRO A 109 -25.67 -15.81 0.71
CA PRO A 109 -25.15 -16.99 0.03
C PRO A 109 -23.89 -17.53 0.75
N PRO A 110 -23.44 -18.77 0.44
CA PRO A 110 -22.27 -19.40 1.06
C PRO A 110 -20.95 -18.77 0.56
N ILE A 111 -20.73 -17.51 0.92
CA ILE A 111 -19.53 -16.72 0.62
C ILE A 111 -18.60 -16.71 1.83
N GLU A 112 -17.28 -16.67 1.59
CA GLU A 112 -16.32 -16.59 2.68
C GLU A 112 -16.38 -15.24 3.39
N LEU A 113 -16.32 -15.27 4.71
CA LEU A 113 -16.22 -14.08 5.54
C LEU A 113 -14.83 -13.99 6.15
N HIS A 114 -14.19 -12.84 5.96
CA HIS A 114 -12.89 -12.49 6.53
C HIS A 114 -13.11 -11.41 7.60
N ALA A 115 -12.63 -11.66 8.83
CA ALA A 115 -12.79 -10.71 9.92
C ALA A 115 -11.86 -9.52 9.72
N SER A 116 -12.42 -8.35 9.38
CA SER A 116 -11.69 -7.11 9.12
C SER A 116 -10.80 -6.73 10.30
N THR A 117 -9.68 -6.03 10.07
CA THR A 117 -8.88 -5.41 11.16
C THR A 117 -9.70 -4.45 12.02
N GLN A 118 -10.86 -4.00 11.52
CA GLN A 118 -11.81 -3.20 12.29
C GLN A 118 -12.55 -3.99 13.38
N THR A 119 -12.46 -5.32 13.39
CA THR A 119 -12.91 -6.16 14.50
C THR A 119 -11.89 -6.22 15.63
N ASP A 120 -10.82 -5.42 15.62
CA ASP A 120 -9.91 -5.22 16.77
C ASP A 120 -9.34 -6.53 17.38
N ILE A 121 -8.85 -7.42 16.51
CA ILE A 121 -8.24 -8.71 16.89
C ILE A 121 -6.84 -8.51 17.48
N ARG A 122 -6.79 -8.19 18.78
CA ARG A 122 -5.55 -7.96 19.55
C ARG A 122 -5.26 -9.02 20.61
N THR A 123 -6.13 -10.02 20.75
CA THR A 123 -5.98 -11.05 21.79
C THR A 123 -6.33 -12.41 21.22
N LEU A 124 -5.71 -13.45 21.79
CA LEU A 124 -6.03 -14.83 21.44
C LEU A 124 -7.51 -15.17 21.66
N ALA A 125 -8.09 -14.72 22.78
CA ALA A 125 -9.49 -14.96 23.09
C ALA A 125 -10.43 -14.42 21.99
N ARG A 126 -10.13 -13.23 21.46
CA ARG A 126 -10.93 -12.64 20.39
C ARG A 126 -10.74 -13.35 19.05
N ALA A 127 -9.52 -13.77 18.75
CA ALA A 127 -9.23 -14.56 17.55
C ALA A 127 -10.00 -15.89 17.58
N LYS A 128 -9.93 -16.63 18.69
CA LYS A 128 -10.69 -17.89 18.89
C LYS A 128 -12.19 -17.69 18.74
N PHE A 129 -12.73 -16.63 19.31
CA PHE A 129 -14.16 -16.33 19.19
C PHE A 129 -14.58 -16.14 17.72
N LEU A 130 -13.82 -15.35 16.94
CA LEU A 130 -14.14 -15.08 15.54
C LEU A 130 -13.93 -16.32 14.65
N ASP A 131 -12.89 -17.12 14.92
CA ASP A 131 -12.67 -18.41 14.27
C ASP A 131 -13.87 -19.35 14.49
N GLN A 132 -14.27 -19.54 15.75
CA GLN A 132 -15.42 -20.37 16.14
C GLN A 132 -16.76 -19.84 15.61
N ALA A 133 -16.88 -18.53 15.42
CA ALA A 133 -18.06 -17.93 14.80
C ALA A 133 -18.18 -18.26 13.30
N GLY A 134 -17.10 -18.75 12.65
CA GLY A 134 -17.11 -19.20 11.26
C GLY A 134 -16.37 -18.29 10.28
N PHE A 135 -15.58 -17.32 10.75
CA PHE A 135 -14.71 -16.56 9.85
C PHE A 135 -13.61 -17.44 9.27
N SER A 136 -13.41 -17.40 7.95
CA SER A 136 -12.41 -18.22 7.26
C SER A 136 -10.99 -17.64 7.31
N GLN A 137 -10.88 -16.33 7.60
CA GLN A 137 -9.61 -15.61 7.67
C GLN A 137 -9.71 -14.46 8.69
N LEU A 138 -8.66 -14.26 9.48
CA LEU A 138 -8.59 -13.27 10.55
C LEU A 138 -7.55 -12.19 10.22
N VAL A 139 -8.01 -10.96 10.02
CA VAL A 139 -7.13 -9.82 9.78
C VAL A 139 -6.70 -9.24 11.13
N LEU A 140 -5.49 -9.61 11.55
CA LEU A 140 -4.99 -9.23 12.86
C LEU A 140 -4.70 -7.73 12.96
N ALA A 141 -4.73 -7.23 14.19
CA ALA A 141 -4.33 -5.87 14.50
C ALA A 141 -2.82 -5.68 14.29
N ARG A 142 -2.43 -4.51 13.78
CA ARG A 142 -1.03 -4.19 13.43
C ARG A 142 -0.11 -4.04 14.64
N GLU A 143 -0.71 -3.91 15.82
CA GLU A 143 -0.05 -3.70 17.10
C GLU A 143 0.45 -4.98 17.80
N LEU A 144 0.31 -6.14 17.17
CA LEU A 144 0.79 -7.44 17.67
C LEU A 144 2.23 -7.74 17.27
N ASN A 145 2.96 -8.42 18.16
CA ASN A 145 4.31 -8.94 17.88
C ASN A 145 4.27 -10.37 17.31
N LEU A 146 5.44 -10.88 16.88
CA LEU A 146 5.56 -12.23 16.30
C LEU A 146 5.11 -13.35 17.26
N GLN A 147 5.39 -13.24 18.56
CA GLN A 147 4.99 -14.28 19.51
C GLN A 147 3.46 -14.33 19.67
N GLU A 148 2.81 -13.18 19.73
CA GLU A 148 1.35 -13.07 19.81
C GLU A 148 0.67 -13.56 18.53
N ILE A 149 1.21 -13.20 17.36
CA ILE A 149 0.72 -13.68 16.06
C ILE A 149 0.82 -15.21 16.00
N ARG A 150 1.96 -15.78 16.41
CA ARG A 150 2.16 -17.23 16.45
C ARG A 150 1.20 -17.93 17.39
N ALA A 151 1.03 -17.41 18.61
CA ALA A 151 0.09 -17.97 19.58
C ALA A 151 -1.35 -17.97 19.05
N ILE A 152 -1.73 -16.99 18.23
CA ILE A 152 -3.04 -16.97 17.55
C ILE A 152 -3.08 -18.02 16.44
N ALA A 153 -2.07 -18.07 15.58
CA ALA A 153 -2.02 -19.01 14.46
C ALA A 153 -2.01 -20.48 14.89
N ASP A 154 -1.36 -20.80 16.01
CA ASP A 154 -1.26 -22.17 16.54
C ASP A 154 -2.60 -22.67 17.15
N GLU A 155 -3.51 -21.75 17.46
CA GLU A 155 -4.73 -22.00 18.26
C GLU A 155 -6.02 -21.63 17.51
N THR A 156 -5.93 -21.35 16.21
CA THR A 156 -7.06 -21.07 15.32
C THR A 156 -6.93 -21.83 14.00
N ASP A 157 -8.06 -22.15 13.37
CA ASP A 157 -8.07 -22.82 12.07
C ASP A 157 -8.16 -21.84 10.89
N ALA A 158 -8.82 -20.70 11.09
CA ALA A 158 -8.86 -19.61 10.13
C ALA A 158 -7.46 -19.14 9.70
N ALA A 159 -7.32 -18.77 8.43
CA ALA A 159 -6.06 -18.24 7.92
C ALA A 159 -5.72 -16.90 8.57
N ILE A 160 -4.44 -16.68 8.88
CA ILE A 160 -3.98 -15.42 9.46
C ILE A 160 -3.57 -14.43 8.37
N GLU A 161 -4.21 -13.26 8.36
CA GLU A 161 -3.88 -12.12 7.51
C GLU A 161 -3.23 -11.01 8.35
N PHE A 162 -2.12 -10.45 7.86
CA PHE A 162 -1.40 -9.37 8.53
C PHE A 162 -1.00 -8.26 7.56
N PHE A 163 -1.11 -7.00 8.00
CA PHE A 163 -0.66 -5.87 7.20
C PHE A 163 0.87 -5.77 7.20
N ILE A 164 1.46 -5.80 6.02
CA ILE A 164 2.92 -5.74 5.82
C ILE A 164 3.42 -4.37 5.36
N HIS A 165 2.53 -3.52 4.85
CA HIS A 165 2.94 -2.24 4.26
C HIS A 165 1.85 -1.17 4.34
N GLY A 166 2.24 0.10 4.34
CA GLY A 166 1.35 1.26 4.20
C GLY A 166 1.01 1.95 5.53
N ALA A 167 -0.03 2.79 5.57
CA ALA A 167 -0.19 3.73 6.68
C ALA A 167 -0.46 3.06 8.05
N LEU A 168 0.27 3.45 9.10
CA LEU A 168 -0.09 3.13 10.50
C LEU A 168 -1.08 4.14 11.09
N CYS A 169 -1.95 3.63 11.95
CA CYS A 169 -2.89 4.43 12.74
C CYS A 169 -2.32 4.69 14.13
N VAL A 170 -2.49 5.91 14.64
CA VAL A 170 -2.14 6.28 16.03
C VAL A 170 -3.06 5.66 17.08
N ALA A 171 -4.30 5.34 16.68
CA ALA A 171 -5.26 4.62 17.51
C ALA A 171 -5.18 3.11 17.25
N PHE A 172 -5.69 2.31 18.20
CA PHE A 172 -5.85 0.87 18.04
C PHE A 172 -6.68 0.53 16.79
N SER A 173 -6.32 -0.58 16.14
CA SER A 173 -6.92 -1.01 14.88
C SER A 173 -8.44 -1.18 15.03
N GLY A 174 -9.23 -0.43 14.25
CA GLY A 174 -10.70 -0.45 14.33
C GLY A 174 -11.35 0.39 15.43
N GLN A 175 -10.57 1.02 16.32
CA GLN A 175 -11.09 1.70 17.51
C GLN A 175 -10.83 3.22 17.50
N CYS A 176 -10.87 3.84 16.32
CA CYS A 176 -10.57 5.26 16.16
C CYS A 176 -11.83 6.13 16.20
N ASN A 177 -12.08 6.80 17.33
CA ASN A 177 -13.26 7.65 17.56
C ASN A 177 -13.00 9.16 17.42
N ILE A 178 -11.73 9.58 17.23
CA ILE A 178 -11.34 11.00 17.19
C ILE A 178 -12.07 11.80 16.11
N SER A 179 -12.26 11.20 14.93
CA SER A 179 -12.94 11.84 13.80
C SER A 179 -14.37 12.19 14.18
N HIS A 180 -15.10 11.21 14.75
CA HIS A 180 -16.50 11.40 15.12
C HIS A 180 -16.64 12.41 16.25
N ALA A 181 -15.78 12.29 17.28
CA ALA A 181 -15.80 13.21 18.42
C ALA A 181 -15.54 14.68 18.02
N GLN A 182 -14.72 14.93 17.00
CA GLN A 182 -14.36 16.30 16.59
C GLN A 182 -15.32 16.93 15.58
N ASN A 183 -15.88 16.15 14.66
CA ASN A 183 -16.62 16.70 13.52
C ASN A 183 -17.80 15.84 13.06
N GLY A 184 -18.21 14.83 13.83
CA GLY A 184 -19.32 13.94 13.50
C GLY A 184 -19.01 12.84 12.47
N ARG A 185 -17.88 12.91 11.75
CA ARG A 185 -17.53 11.94 10.71
C ARG A 185 -16.93 10.67 11.30
N SER A 186 -17.49 9.50 10.99
CA SER A 186 -17.03 8.22 11.58
C SER A 186 -16.03 7.48 10.70
N ALA A 187 -14.81 7.30 11.21
CA ALA A 187 -13.79 6.48 10.55
C ALA A 187 -14.22 5.01 10.40
N ASN A 188 -15.00 4.49 11.36
CA ASN A 188 -15.57 3.14 11.35
C ASN A 188 -16.77 3.01 10.38
N ARG A 189 -17.22 4.11 9.80
CA ARG A 189 -18.22 4.14 8.71
C ARG A 189 -17.63 4.69 7.40
N GLY A 190 -16.30 4.63 7.27
CA GLY A 190 -15.59 4.98 6.06
C GLY A 190 -15.38 6.47 5.79
N ASP A 191 -15.71 7.33 6.75
CA ASP A 191 -15.56 8.78 6.66
C ASP A 191 -14.53 9.31 7.67
N CYS A 192 -13.29 8.85 7.54
CA CYS A 192 -12.20 9.31 8.40
C CYS A 192 -11.74 10.71 8.00
N SER A 193 -11.77 11.66 8.95
CA SER A 193 -11.26 13.03 8.75
C SER A 193 -9.74 13.15 8.63
N GLN A 194 -9.01 12.07 8.91
CA GLN A 194 -7.55 12.08 9.03
C GLN A 194 -7.04 13.08 10.07
N ALA A 195 -7.76 13.29 11.18
CA ALA A 195 -7.36 14.19 12.26
C ALA A 195 -5.92 13.97 12.75
N CYS A 196 -5.47 12.71 12.80
CA CYS A 196 -4.08 12.38 13.16
C CYS A 196 -3.01 12.95 12.20
N ARG A 197 -3.41 13.46 11.04
CA ARG A 197 -2.54 14.10 10.04
C ARG A 197 -2.59 15.62 10.07
N LEU A 198 -3.43 16.23 10.92
CA LEU A 198 -3.50 17.68 11.07
C LEU A 198 -2.34 18.24 11.91
N PRO A 199 -1.96 19.51 11.73
CA PRO A 199 -0.99 20.16 12.60
C PRO A 199 -1.61 20.52 13.96
N TYR A 200 -0.82 20.36 15.02
CA TYR A 200 -1.19 20.64 16.40
C TYR A 200 -0.10 21.45 17.10
N THR A 201 -0.51 22.26 18.07
CA THR A 201 0.41 22.98 18.98
C THR A 201 0.33 22.36 20.37
N LEU A 202 1.42 21.76 20.82
CA LEU A 202 1.57 21.18 22.16
C LEU A 202 1.99 22.27 23.14
N LYS A 203 1.24 22.38 24.23
CA LYS A 203 1.56 23.24 25.37
C LYS A 203 1.77 22.38 26.61
N ASP A 204 2.68 22.80 27.49
CA ASP A 204 2.83 22.18 28.81
C ASP A 204 1.78 22.67 29.81
N ASP A 205 1.86 22.19 31.05
CA ASP A 205 0.98 22.56 32.17
C ASP A 205 1.03 24.05 32.54
N GLN A 206 2.13 24.73 32.18
CA GLN A 206 2.32 26.18 32.37
C GLN A 206 1.89 27.00 31.15
N GLY A 207 1.36 26.35 30.09
CA GLY A 207 0.92 26.99 28.86
C GLY A 207 2.05 27.37 27.89
N ARG A 208 3.30 26.98 28.18
CA ARG A 208 4.45 27.21 27.29
C ARG A 208 4.37 26.27 26.09
N VAL A 209 4.70 26.79 24.91
CA VAL A 209 4.66 26.00 23.67
C VAL A 209 5.87 25.07 23.60
N VAL A 210 5.62 23.76 23.65
CA VAL A 210 6.64 22.70 23.51
C VAL A 210 6.87 22.37 22.03
N ALA A 211 5.79 22.30 21.25
CA ALA A 211 5.84 22.10 19.81
C ALA A 211 4.75 22.94 19.14
N PHE A 212 5.10 23.63 18.06
CA PHE A 212 4.18 24.54 17.36
C PHE A 212 3.88 24.04 15.95
N GLU A 213 2.59 23.86 15.64
CA GLU A 213 2.11 23.42 14.32
C GLU A 213 2.84 22.19 13.77
N LYS A 214 2.94 21.14 14.58
CA LYS A 214 3.54 19.86 14.23
C LYS A 214 2.48 18.77 14.06
N HIS A 215 2.76 17.77 13.23
CA HIS A 215 1.85 16.63 13.01
C HIS A 215 2.04 15.57 14.09
N LEU A 216 1.81 15.96 15.35
CA LEU A 216 2.19 15.19 16.55
C LEU A 216 1.54 13.80 16.67
N LEU A 217 0.44 13.57 15.94
CA LEU A 217 -0.29 12.30 15.90
C LEU A 217 -0.01 11.49 14.63
N SER A 218 0.83 12.01 13.72
CA SER A 218 1.13 11.38 12.45
C SER A 218 2.22 10.34 12.64
N MET A 219 1.90 9.09 12.32
CA MET A 219 2.85 7.98 12.34
C MET A 219 3.54 7.78 10.99
N LYS A 220 4.77 7.23 11.02
CA LYS A 220 5.44 6.64 9.86
C LYS A 220 4.61 5.48 9.29
N ASP A 221 4.87 5.11 8.05
CA ASP A 221 4.18 4.00 7.40
C ASP A 221 4.80 2.65 7.84
N ASN A 222 3.99 1.62 7.96
CA ASN A 222 4.40 0.25 8.22
C ASN A 222 5.25 -0.29 7.07
N ASN A 223 6.34 -0.96 7.39
CA ASN A 223 7.17 -1.68 6.42
C ASN A 223 7.74 -2.94 7.06
N GLN A 224 7.16 -4.09 6.72
CA GLN A 224 7.56 -5.40 7.22
C GLN A 224 8.45 -6.18 6.25
N SER A 225 9.07 -5.49 5.29
CA SER A 225 9.88 -6.13 4.24
C SER A 225 11.05 -6.94 4.76
N ALA A 226 11.65 -6.52 5.88
CA ALA A 226 12.71 -7.25 6.58
C ALA A 226 12.18 -8.45 7.40
N ASN A 227 10.88 -8.51 7.67
CA ASN A 227 10.26 -9.47 8.58
C ASN A 227 9.41 -10.53 7.87
N ILE A 228 9.39 -10.58 6.53
CA ILE A 228 8.53 -11.49 5.76
C ILE A 228 8.74 -12.95 6.16
N ARG A 229 9.99 -13.42 6.25
CA ARG A 229 10.29 -14.79 6.70
C ARG A 229 9.77 -15.05 8.10
N ALA A 230 10.04 -14.15 9.04
CA ALA A 230 9.58 -14.29 10.42
C ALA A 230 8.05 -14.34 10.53
N LEU A 231 7.34 -13.55 9.71
CA LEU A 231 5.88 -13.56 9.65
C LEU A 231 5.33 -14.87 9.07
N VAL A 232 5.98 -15.44 8.04
CA VAL A 232 5.65 -16.77 7.51
C VAL A 232 5.80 -17.84 8.60
N GLU A 233 6.91 -17.82 9.35
CA GLU A 233 7.15 -18.77 10.46
C GLU A 233 6.18 -18.56 11.63
N ALA A 234 5.72 -17.33 11.86
CA ALA A 234 4.70 -17.02 12.85
C ALA A 234 3.28 -17.45 12.43
N GLY A 235 3.12 -18.03 11.23
CA GLY A 235 1.82 -18.57 10.77
C GLY A 235 1.00 -17.62 9.89
N VAL A 236 1.52 -16.45 9.51
CA VAL A 236 0.84 -15.57 8.55
C VAL A 236 0.78 -16.25 7.18
N ARG A 237 -0.39 -16.22 6.54
CA ARG A 237 -0.62 -16.79 5.20
C ARG A 237 -1.11 -15.77 4.18
N SER A 238 -1.80 -14.71 4.61
CA SER A 238 -2.14 -13.58 3.74
C SER A 238 -1.39 -12.31 4.16
N PHE A 239 -0.61 -11.77 3.23
CA PHE A 239 0.24 -10.60 3.43
C PHE A 239 -0.40 -9.39 2.77
N LYS A 240 -1.02 -8.54 3.58
CA LYS A 240 -1.84 -7.43 3.09
C LYS A 240 -1.08 -6.13 2.96
N ILE A 241 -1.16 -5.52 1.79
CA ILE A 241 -0.69 -4.16 1.54
C ILE A 241 -1.83 -3.17 1.83
N GLU A 242 -1.60 -2.15 2.66
CA GLU A 242 -2.57 -1.04 2.82
C GLU A 242 -2.43 -0.05 1.66
N GLY A 243 -3.56 0.41 1.13
CA GLY A 243 -3.52 1.51 0.16
C GLY A 243 -4.68 1.64 -0.82
N ARG A 244 -5.94 1.41 -0.42
CA ARG A 244 -7.09 1.53 -1.36
C ARG A 244 -7.28 2.92 -2.00
N TYR A 245 -6.66 3.97 -1.46
CA TYR A 245 -6.65 5.31 -2.07
C TYR A 245 -5.38 5.61 -2.87
N LYS A 246 -4.45 4.66 -2.93
CA LYS A 246 -3.18 4.84 -3.62
C LYS A 246 -3.36 4.68 -5.13
N ASP A 247 -2.49 5.33 -5.87
CA ASP A 247 -2.50 5.27 -7.33
C ASP A 247 -1.89 3.96 -7.86
N MET A 248 -2.02 3.78 -9.17
CA MET A 248 -1.49 2.63 -9.89
C MET A 248 0.03 2.46 -9.71
N GLY A 249 0.78 3.57 -9.65
CA GLY A 249 2.23 3.54 -9.49
C GLY A 249 2.65 2.93 -8.16
N TYR A 250 1.98 3.36 -7.08
CA TYR A 250 2.14 2.78 -5.75
C TYR A 250 1.87 1.28 -5.76
N VAL A 251 0.70 0.87 -6.27
CA VAL A 251 0.28 -0.54 -6.22
C VAL A 251 1.24 -1.42 -7.01
N LYS A 252 1.57 -1.07 -8.25
CA LYS A 252 2.54 -1.82 -9.07
C LYS A 252 3.88 -1.98 -8.36
N ASN A 253 4.39 -0.90 -7.78
CA ASN A 253 5.71 -0.89 -7.15
C ASN A 253 5.76 -1.73 -5.88
N ILE A 254 4.80 -1.53 -4.97
CA ILE A 254 4.77 -2.23 -3.70
C ILE A 254 4.40 -3.70 -3.87
N THR A 255 3.43 -4.02 -4.73
CA THR A 255 3.10 -5.43 -5.04
C THR A 255 4.31 -6.15 -5.62
N ALA A 256 5.00 -5.58 -6.61
CA ALA A 256 6.22 -6.18 -7.16
C ALA A 256 7.32 -6.37 -6.11
N TYR A 257 7.51 -5.38 -5.23
CA TYR A 257 8.53 -5.43 -4.18
C TYR A 257 8.32 -6.58 -3.18
N TYR A 258 7.08 -6.81 -2.76
CA TYR A 258 6.74 -7.90 -1.85
C TYR A 258 6.59 -9.24 -2.55
N ARG A 259 6.20 -9.25 -3.83
CA ARG A 259 6.18 -10.47 -4.65
C ARG A 259 7.56 -11.09 -4.71
N GLN A 260 8.59 -10.29 -5.02
CA GLN A 260 9.98 -10.76 -5.06
C GLN A 260 10.40 -11.39 -3.73
N ARG A 261 10.08 -10.76 -2.61
CA ARG A 261 10.41 -11.28 -1.27
C ARG A 261 9.69 -12.57 -0.91
N LEU A 262 8.41 -12.69 -1.28
CA LEU A 262 7.66 -13.91 -1.04
C LEU A 262 8.13 -15.03 -1.97
N ASP A 263 8.52 -14.72 -3.20
CA ASP A 263 9.13 -15.69 -4.12
C ASP A 263 10.46 -16.20 -3.56
N ASP A 264 11.31 -15.34 -3.00
CA ASP A 264 12.54 -15.77 -2.30
C ASP A 264 12.24 -16.76 -1.15
N VAL A 265 11.13 -16.57 -0.42
CA VAL A 265 10.71 -17.52 0.63
C VAL A 265 10.26 -18.85 0.03
N LEU A 266 9.46 -18.80 -1.04
CA LEU A 266 8.91 -19.99 -1.69
C LEU A 266 10.00 -20.84 -2.36
N GLU A 267 11.06 -20.21 -2.88
CA GLU A 267 12.23 -20.92 -3.41
C GLU A 267 12.96 -21.72 -2.32
N ASP A 268 13.05 -21.17 -1.10
CA ASP A 268 13.69 -21.83 0.04
C ASP A 268 12.78 -22.81 0.80
N ARG A 269 11.45 -22.70 0.63
CA ARG A 269 10.42 -23.45 1.35
C ARG A 269 9.52 -24.22 0.39
N PRO A 270 9.97 -25.37 -0.14
CA PRO A 270 9.20 -26.15 -1.12
C PRO A 270 7.94 -26.80 -0.55
N ASP A 271 7.76 -26.78 0.78
CA ASP A 271 6.52 -27.16 1.46
C ASP A 271 5.41 -26.10 1.33
N LEU A 272 5.74 -24.88 0.87
CA LEU A 272 4.82 -23.79 0.63
C LEU A 272 4.57 -23.59 -0.86
N ALA A 273 3.42 -22.98 -1.18
CA ALA A 273 3.03 -22.67 -2.55
C ALA A 273 2.43 -21.27 -2.66
N ARG A 274 2.36 -20.74 -3.88
CA ARG A 274 1.61 -19.50 -4.17
C ARG A 274 0.12 -19.77 -4.14
N ALA A 275 -0.65 -18.80 -3.64
CA ALA A 275 -2.11 -18.88 -3.69
C ALA A 275 -2.68 -18.69 -5.11
N SER A 276 -1.98 -17.96 -5.98
CA SER A 276 -2.35 -17.78 -7.39
C SER A 276 -1.42 -18.54 -8.34
N SER A 277 -1.75 -18.53 -9.63
CA SER A 277 -1.01 -19.18 -10.70
C SER A 277 -0.29 -18.19 -11.62
N GLY A 278 0.79 -18.67 -12.24
CA GLY A 278 1.56 -17.93 -13.24
C GLY A 278 2.88 -17.37 -12.70
N ARG A 279 3.55 -16.60 -13.56
CA ARG A 279 4.83 -15.95 -13.26
C ARG A 279 4.77 -14.49 -13.68
N THR A 280 5.45 -13.65 -12.93
CA THR A 280 5.49 -12.21 -13.17
C THR A 280 6.91 -11.78 -13.50
N ALA A 281 7.08 -10.98 -14.54
CA ALA A 281 8.35 -10.36 -14.88
C ALA A 281 8.25 -8.84 -14.67
N HIS A 282 9.18 -8.27 -13.92
CA HIS A 282 9.22 -6.83 -13.63
C HIS A 282 10.28 -6.15 -14.49
N PHE A 283 9.86 -5.18 -15.30
CA PHE A 283 10.76 -4.37 -16.16
C PHE A 283 11.19 -3.06 -15.49
N PHE A 284 11.12 -3.01 -14.17
CA PHE A 284 11.60 -1.94 -13.32
C PHE A 284 12.10 -2.55 -11.99
N LEU A 285 12.98 -1.84 -11.29
CA LEU A 285 13.40 -2.23 -9.95
C LEU A 285 12.39 -1.66 -8.95
N PRO A 286 11.59 -2.50 -8.26
CA PRO A 286 10.63 -2.01 -7.29
C PRO A 286 11.34 -1.47 -6.05
N ASP A 287 10.89 -0.33 -5.56
CA ASP A 287 11.55 0.42 -4.48
C ASP A 287 10.52 1.20 -3.65
N PRO A 288 10.23 0.78 -2.40
CA PRO A 288 9.24 1.43 -1.55
C PRO A 288 9.56 2.89 -1.23
N GLU A 289 10.85 3.26 -1.16
CA GLU A 289 11.29 4.63 -0.84
C GLU A 289 11.00 5.62 -1.98
N LYS A 290 10.72 5.10 -3.19
CA LYS A 290 10.35 5.89 -4.36
C LYS A 290 8.85 6.05 -4.55
N THR A 291 8.07 5.46 -3.67
CA THR A 291 6.62 5.53 -3.67
C THR A 291 6.17 6.36 -2.47
N PHE A 292 4.95 6.92 -2.49
CA PHE A 292 4.47 7.71 -1.36
C PHE A 292 4.54 6.92 -0.05
N HIS A 293 5.31 7.42 0.92
CA HIS A 293 5.33 7.00 2.32
C HIS A 293 5.64 8.21 3.23
N ARG A 294 5.58 8.03 4.56
CA ARG A 294 5.88 9.08 5.56
C ARG A 294 7.07 8.69 6.41
N GLY A 295 8.13 8.21 5.76
CA GLY A 295 9.10 7.37 6.42
C GLY A 295 8.51 5.99 6.72
N SER A 296 9.37 5.08 7.19
CA SER A 296 9.01 3.69 7.42
C SER A 296 9.38 3.23 8.82
N THR A 297 8.59 2.30 9.35
CA THR A 297 8.83 1.63 10.62
C THR A 297 8.25 0.22 10.59
N ASP A 298 8.86 -0.69 11.32
CA ASP A 298 8.41 -2.05 11.61
C ASP A 298 7.78 -2.18 13.02
N TYR A 299 7.64 -1.05 13.72
CA TYR A 299 7.28 -0.78 15.12
C TYR A 299 6.83 -1.92 16.06
N PHE A 300 5.93 -2.81 15.65
CA PHE A 300 5.31 -3.76 16.58
C PHE A 300 5.84 -5.19 16.49
N VAL A 301 6.30 -5.60 15.31
CA VAL A 301 6.51 -7.03 15.00
C VAL A 301 7.68 -7.62 15.80
N THR A 302 8.76 -6.87 15.97
CA THR A 302 9.92 -7.28 16.79
C THR A 302 9.93 -6.58 18.14
N ASP A 303 10.07 -5.25 18.14
CA ASP A 303 10.24 -4.44 19.34
C ASP A 303 9.60 -3.07 19.16
N ARG A 304 9.03 -2.54 20.25
CA ARG A 304 8.48 -1.18 20.29
C ARG A 304 9.60 -0.14 20.19
N LYS A 305 9.63 0.57 19.07
CA LYS A 305 10.54 1.67 18.76
C LYS A 305 10.01 3.03 19.24
N ILE A 306 10.93 3.93 19.57
CA ILE A 306 10.60 5.31 19.97
C ILE A 306 10.35 6.20 18.74
N ASP A 307 11.15 6.03 17.67
CA ASP A 307 11.11 6.88 16.47
C ASP A 307 10.06 6.40 15.43
N ILE A 308 8.79 6.56 15.79
CA ILE A 308 7.62 6.11 15.02
C ILE A 308 6.80 7.25 14.41
N GLY A 309 7.16 8.48 14.75
CA GLY A 309 6.45 9.69 14.35
C GLY A 309 6.92 10.26 13.01
N ALA A 310 5.99 10.78 12.24
CA ALA A 310 6.22 11.63 11.07
C ALA A 310 5.72 13.05 11.39
N PHE A 311 6.38 13.69 12.35
CA PHE A 311 5.89 14.93 12.98
C PHE A 311 6.13 16.20 12.16
N ASP A 312 7.09 16.16 11.24
CA ASP A 312 7.43 17.32 10.41
C ASP A 312 6.50 17.49 9.22
N THR A 313 6.03 16.39 8.62
CA THR A 313 5.10 16.42 7.50
C THR A 313 4.30 15.11 7.40
N PRO A 314 2.99 15.18 7.08
CA PRO A 314 2.16 14.03 6.82
C PRO A 314 2.17 13.67 5.33
N THR A 315 3.02 14.30 4.52
CA THR A 315 3.13 14.06 3.07
C THR A 315 4.49 13.46 2.72
N PHE A 316 4.52 12.78 1.59
CA PHE A 316 5.77 12.22 1.07
C PHE A 316 6.66 13.34 0.52
N THR A 317 7.85 13.48 1.10
CA THR A 317 8.86 14.47 0.69
C THR A 317 9.68 14.04 -0.52
N GLY A 318 9.68 12.76 -0.87
CA GLY A 318 10.58 12.21 -1.88
C GLY A 318 11.97 11.89 -1.32
N LEU A 319 12.76 11.15 -2.10
CA LEU A 319 14.17 10.90 -1.82
C LEU A 319 14.97 12.19 -2.04
N PRO A 320 15.79 12.64 -1.08
CA PRO A 320 16.71 13.74 -1.30
C PRO A 320 17.50 13.52 -2.59
N VAL A 321 17.42 14.44 -3.56
CA VAL A 321 18.20 14.42 -4.81
C VAL A 321 19.11 15.62 -4.95
N GLY A 322 18.89 16.71 -4.20
CA GLY A 322 19.69 17.94 -4.36
C GLY A 322 19.19 19.14 -3.59
N VAL A 323 19.73 20.31 -3.95
CA VAL A 323 19.39 21.62 -3.38
C VAL A 323 19.03 22.63 -4.47
N VAL A 324 18.17 23.59 -4.12
CA VAL A 324 17.83 24.73 -4.99
C VAL A 324 18.85 25.86 -4.76
N GLU A 325 19.60 26.23 -5.80
CA GLU A 325 20.55 27.36 -5.77
C GLU A 325 19.87 28.69 -6.11
N LYS A 326 18.89 28.67 -7.01
CA LYS A 326 18.21 29.90 -7.46
C LYS A 326 16.79 29.60 -7.94
N VAL A 327 15.87 30.53 -7.66
CA VAL A 327 14.52 30.54 -8.24
C VAL A 327 14.41 31.70 -9.22
N GLY A 328 14.16 31.37 -10.48
CA GLY A 328 13.81 32.31 -11.54
C GLY A 328 12.30 32.52 -11.63
N LYS A 329 11.87 33.31 -12.64
CA LYS A 329 10.42 33.58 -12.86
C LYS A 329 9.66 32.35 -13.36
N ARG A 330 10.34 31.46 -14.09
CA ARG A 330 9.75 30.27 -14.72
C ARG A 330 10.58 29.00 -14.49
N ASP A 331 11.76 29.14 -13.91
CA ASP A 331 12.71 28.04 -13.76
C ASP A 331 13.40 28.06 -12.39
N LEU A 332 14.12 26.98 -12.12
CA LEU A 332 14.91 26.75 -10.93
C LEU A 332 16.32 26.37 -11.39
N GLN A 333 17.34 26.89 -10.72
CA GLN A 333 18.69 26.33 -10.80
C GLN A 333 18.90 25.43 -9.60
N VAL A 334 19.25 24.19 -9.87
CA VAL A 334 19.35 23.14 -8.86
C VAL A 334 20.66 22.38 -9.02
N VAL A 335 21.22 21.94 -7.91
CA VAL A 335 22.37 21.03 -7.87
C VAL A 335 21.93 19.72 -7.27
N THR A 336 22.08 18.64 -8.02
CA THR A 336 21.69 17.29 -7.63
C THR A 336 22.88 16.35 -7.53
N HIS A 337 22.76 15.29 -6.74
CA HIS A 337 23.70 14.16 -6.75
C HIS A 337 23.28 13.05 -7.73
N ASP A 338 21.99 13.01 -8.11
CA ASP A 338 21.48 12.13 -9.15
C ASP A 338 21.16 12.91 -10.45
N PRO A 339 21.31 12.29 -11.63
CA PRO A 339 20.83 12.86 -12.87
C PRO A 339 19.31 13.07 -12.87
N LEU A 340 18.84 14.18 -13.44
CA LEU A 340 17.42 14.49 -13.60
C LEU A 340 16.98 14.25 -15.05
N THR A 341 15.73 13.84 -15.23
CA THR A 341 15.10 13.66 -16.54
C THR A 341 13.80 14.45 -16.64
N ASN A 342 13.43 14.86 -17.86
CA ASN A 342 12.10 15.40 -18.13
C ASN A 342 11.01 14.43 -17.66
N GLY A 343 10.05 14.95 -16.90
CA GLY A 343 8.94 14.20 -16.31
C GLY A 343 9.16 13.79 -14.86
N ASP A 344 10.35 13.96 -14.29
CA ASP A 344 10.60 13.66 -12.88
C ASP A 344 9.72 14.53 -11.98
N GLY A 345 9.06 13.90 -11.00
CA GLY A 345 8.32 14.62 -9.98
C GLY A 345 9.29 15.14 -8.92
N LEU A 346 9.39 16.44 -8.74
CA LEU A 346 10.27 17.08 -7.78
C LEU A 346 9.45 17.72 -6.67
N ASN A 347 9.89 17.58 -5.43
CA ASN A 347 9.32 18.29 -4.28
C ASN A 347 10.31 19.28 -3.71
N VAL A 348 9.83 20.42 -3.24
CA VAL A 348 10.62 21.40 -2.50
C VAL A 348 9.91 21.72 -1.20
N GLN A 349 10.64 21.71 -0.08
CA GLN A 349 10.09 22.11 1.21
C GLN A 349 10.16 23.64 1.36
N ILE A 350 8.99 24.27 1.53
CA ILE A 350 8.84 25.72 1.72
C ILE A 350 8.25 25.94 3.10
N LYS A 351 9.05 26.46 4.03
CA LYS A 351 8.72 26.49 5.46
C LYS A 351 8.40 25.07 5.97
N ARG A 352 7.12 24.74 6.17
CA ARG A 352 6.63 23.44 6.65
C ARG A 352 5.75 22.71 5.63
N GLU A 353 5.59 23.29 4.44
CA GLU A 353 4.78 22.70 3.37
C GLU A 353 5.68 22.08 2.31
N VAL A 354 5.25 20.93 1.79
CA VAL A 354 5.92 20.25 0.68
C VAL A 354 5.22 20.67 -0.60
N VAL A 355 5.94 21.37 -1.48
CA VAL A 355 5.44 21.83 -2.76
C VAL A 355 6.01 20.94 -3.86
N GLY A 356 5.15 20.12 -4.47
CA GLY A 356 5.50 19.21 -5.56
C GLY A 356 5.20 19.81 -6.94
N PHE A 357 6.05 19.52 -7.91
CA PHE A 357 5.87 19.84 -9.33
C PHE A 357 6.52 18.77 -10.21
N ARG A 358 6.25 18.76 -11.52
CA ARG A 358 6.99 17.91 -12.48
C ARG A 358 7.99 18.75 -13.24
N ALA A 359 9.21 18.26 -13.39
CA ALA A 359 10.22 18.86 -14.26
C ALA A 359 9.78 18.68 -15.72
N ASN A 360 9.17 19.70 -16.33
CA ASN A 360 8.83 19.68 -17.75
C ASN A 360 10.11 19.71 -18.61
N ILE A 361 11.07 20.54 -18.20
CA ILE A 361 12.41 20.59 -18.79
C ILE A 361 13.43 20.44 -17.65
N ALA A 362 14.33 19.47 -17.75
CA ALA A 362 15.52 19.31 -16.93
C ALA A 362 16.75 19.47 -17.84
N GLU A 363 17.27 20.69 -17.94
CA GLU A 363 18.39 21.03 -18.80
C GLU A 363 19.71 21.00 -18.01
N LEU A 364 20.55 20.01 -18.27
CA LEU A 364 21.88 19.91 -17.65
C LEU A 364 22.76 21.07 -18.11
N LYS A 365 23.31 21.82 -17.15
CA LYS A 365 24.19 22.97 -17.40
C LYS A 365 25.66 22.64 -17.19
N SER A 366 25.97 21.87 -16.16
CA SER A 366 27.35 21.46 -15.85
C SER A 366 27.38 20.23 -14.96
N GLU A 367 28.41 19.40 -15.14
CA GLU A 367 28.79 18.34 -14.22
C GLU A 367 30.06 18.77 -13.49
N PHE A 368 30.15 18.53 -12.19
CA PHE A 368 31.33 18.86 -11.38
C PHE A 368 31.47 17.90 -10.20
N GLU A 369 32.63 17.93 -9.54
CA GLU A 369 32.87 17.18 -8.31
C GLU A 369 32.87 18.13 -7.11
N GLU A 370 32.18 17.73 -6.04
CA GLU A 370 32.17 18.41 -4.74
C GLU A 370 32.28 17.32 -3.66
N ASP A 371 33.25 17.47 -2.75
CA ASP A 371 33.57 16.49 -1.70
C ASP A 371 33.83 15.06 -2.22
N GLY A 372 34.46 14.95 -3.39
CA GLY A 372 34.75 13.66 -4.04
C GLY A 372 33.53 12.95 -4.62
N GLN A 373 32.38 13.62 -4.69
CA GLN A 373 31.14 13.10 -5.27
C GLN A 373 30.75 13.90 -6.50
N LYS A 374 30.26 13.20 -7.54
CA LYS A 374 29.72 13.85 -8.73
C LYS A 374 28.44 14.60 -8.40
N ARG A 375 28.33 15.81 -8.94
CA ARG A 375 27.18 16.71 -8.84
C ARG A 375 26.78 17.20 -10.23
N TYR A 376 25.49 17.45 -10.39
CA TYR A 376 24.89 17.89 -11.64
C TYR A 376 24.14 19.19 -11.40
N ARG A 377 24.46 20.25 -12.16
CA ARG A 377 23.71 21.49 -12.13
C ARG A 377 22.68 21.49 -13.26
N TYR A 378 21.41 21.63 -12.91
CA TYR A 378 20.30 21.70 -13.87
C TYR A 378 19.61 23.07 -13.83
N ARG A 379 19.13 23.50 -15.00
CA ARG A 379 18.00 24.44 -15.09
C ARG A 379 16.73 23.60 -15.24
N VAL A 380 15.82 23.72 -14.28
CA VAL A 380 14.56 22.98 -14.25
C VAL A 380 13.39 23.92 -14.48
N GLU A 381 12.57 23.63 -15.49
CA GLU A 381 11.31 24.33 -15.76
C GLU A 381 10.14 23.43 -15.30
N PRO A 382 9.35 23.86 -14.31
CA PRO A 382 8.16 23.13 -13.87
C PRO A 382 7.07 23.07 -14.96
N ASN A 383 6.24 22.02 -14.93
CA ASN A 383 5.06 21.90 -15.79
C ASN A 383 4.02 23.00 -15.53
N GLU A 384 3.88 23.37 -14.27
CA GLU A 384 3.16 24.53 -13.78
C GLU A 384 4.06 25.10 -12.68
N MET A 385 4.18 26.42 -12.58
CA MET A 385 4.99 27.06 -11.54
C MET A 385 4.14 27.20 -10.27
N PRO A 386 4.33 26.37 -9.21
CA PRO A 386 3.60 26.56 -7.97
C PRO A 386 3.70 27.99 -7.47
N ALA A 387 2.56 28.54 -7.06
CA ALA A 387 2.47 29.91 -6.57
C ALA A 387 3.51 30.20 -5.48
N ASP A 388 3.82 29.23 -4.63
CA ASP A 388 4.73 29.42 -3.49
C ASP A 388 6.22 29.23 -3.81
N LEU A 389 6.62 28.76 -5.00
CA LEU A 389 8.04 28.50 -5.32
C LEU A 389 8.93 29.74 -5.18
N HIS A 390 8.40 30.95 -5.39
CA HIS A 390 9.14 32.20 -5.17
C HIS A 390 9.51 32.44 -3.70
N LYS A 391 8.88 31.72 -2.75
CA LYS A 391 9.16 31.79 -1.30
C LYS A 391 10.26 30.83 -0.87
N VAL A 392 10.77 29.98 -1.75
CA VAL A 392 11.92 29.12 -1.49
C VAL A 392 13.10 30.01 -1.11
N ARG A 393 13.74 29.71 0.02
CA ARG A 393 15.00 30.35 0.42
C ARG A 393 16.14 29.48 -0.12
N PRO A 394 16.92 29.96 -1.11
CA PRO A 394 18.07 29.21 -1.59
C PRO A 394 19.05 28.93 -0.45
N ALA A 395 19.72 27.77 -0.50
CA ALA A 395 20.70 27.42 0.51
C ALA A 395 21.89 28.41 0.46
N ILE A 396 21.98 29.31 1.45
CA ILE A 396 23.19 30.05 1.76
C ILE A 396 24.07 29.09 2.58
N ARG A 397 25.30 28.84 2.11
CA ARG A 397 26.33 28.02 2.78
C ARG A 397 26.57 28.50 4.22
N SER A 398 25.78 28.07 5.20
CA SER A 398 26.16 28.02 6.64
C SER A 398 25.05 27.62 7.64
N ILE A 399 23.78 27.41 7.25
CA ILE A 399 22.74 27.08 8.23
C ILE A 399 21.84 25.95 7.71
N ALA A 400 21.60 24.94 8.56
CA ALA A 400 20.77 23.76 8.33
C ALA A 400 19.29 24.11 8.07
N THR A 401 19.00 24.60 6.87
CA THR A 401 17.67 24.62 6.24
C THR A 401 17.86 24.08 4.83
N SER A 402 18.09 22.78 4.70
CA SER A 402 18.28 22.12 3.41
C SER A 402 16.94 22.09 2.68
N THR A 403 16.80 22.96 1.68
CA THR A 403 15.74 22.87 0.68
C THR A 403 16.00 21.64 -0.20
N THR A 404 15.67 20.48 0.35
CA THR A 404 15.89 19.19 -0.28
C THR A 404 14.91 19.04 -1.44
N ILE A 405 15.44 18.76 -2.63
CA ILE A 405 14.63 18.35 -3.78
C ILE A 405 14.34 16.86 -3.62
N GLY A 406 13.09 16.43 -3.75
CA GLY A 406 12.70 15.02 -3.68
C GLY A 406 12.27 14.44 -5.03
N SER A 407 12.83 13.36 -5.56
CA SER A 407 12.36 12.78 -6.85
C SER A 407 11.27 11.69 -6.68
N ARG A 408 10.30 11.67 -7.61
CA ARG A 408 9.43 10.51 -7.92
C ARG A 408 9.90 9.92 -9.25
N PRO A 409 10.21 8.61 -9.34
CA PRO A 409 10.76 8.07 -10.58
C PRO A 409 9.72 8.06 -11.70
N CYS A 410 10.12 8.59 -12.86
CA CYS A 410 9.61 8.13 -14.15
C CYS A 410 10.60 7.12 -14.76
N ARG A 411 10.09 6.23 -15.62
CA ARG A 411 10.70 4.99 -16.11
C ARG A 411 12.16 5.16 -16.58
N ARG A 412 13.12 4.45 -15.96
CA ARG A 412 14.43 4.19 -16.58
C ARG A 412 14.22 3.38 -17.86
N ARG A 413 14.61 3.93 -19.02
CA ARG A 413 14.97 3.12 -20.20
C ARG A 413 16.35 2.53 -19.93
N LEU A 414 16.48 1.20 -20.07
CA LEU A 414 17.78 0.53 -20.16
C LEU A 414 18.52 1.01 -21.44
N PRO A 415 19.87 0.97 -21.45
CA PRO A 415 20.65 1.35 -22.63
C PRO A 415 20.30 0.47 -23.83
N SER A 416 20.25 1.11 -24.99
CA SER A 416 19.84 0.58 -26.29
C SER A 416 20.54 -0.71 -26.71
N ALA A 417 19.78 -1.81 -26.82
CA ALA A 417 19.95 -2.75 -27.93
C ALA A 417 18.96 -2.31 -29.02
N GLY A 418 19.49 -1.87 -30.16
CA GLY A 418 18.71 -1.22 -31.20
C GLY A 418 17.58 -2.10 -31.73
N LEU A 419 16.36 -1.57 -31.69
CA LEU A 419 15.32 -1.78 -32.70
C LEU A 419 14.24 -0.72 -32.49
N ALA A 420 13.90 0.00 -33.56
CA ALA A 420 12.94 1.10 -33.53
C ALA A 420 11.52 0.58 -33.23
N CYS A 421 10.82 1.23 -32.28
CA CYS A 421 9.37 1.09 -32.09
C CYS A 421 8.75 2.49 -32.03
N HIS A 422 7.93 2.81 -33.05
CA HIS A 422 7.03 3.95 -33.05
C HIS A 422 5.81 3.65 -32.15
N GLY A 423 5.45 4.62 -31.31
CA GLY A 423 4.07 4.94 -30.91
C GLY A 423 3.25 3.94 -30.09
N ARG A 424 2.78 4.43 -28.93
CA ARG A 424 1.67 3.95 -28.06
C ARG A 424 1.96 2.81 -27.07
N LEU A 425 1.52 3.07 -25.83
CA LEU A 425 1.23 2.16 -24.70
C LEU A 425 2.23 1.00 -24.50
N GLY A 426 3.04 1.10 -23.44
CA GLY A 426 3.98 0.05 -23.06
C GLY A 426 3.27 -1.25 -22.66
N CYS A 427 3.16 -2.18 -23.60
CA CYS A 427 2.79 -3.57 -23.37
C CYS A 427 3.86 -4.31 -22.57
N VAL A 428 3.41 -5.07 -21.57
CA VAL A 428 4.13 -6.22 -21.00
C VAL A 428 4.14 -7.31 -22.08
N LYS A 429 5.30 -7.90 -22.38
CA LYS A 429 5.38 -9.17 -23.15
C LYS A 429 5.35 -10.31 -22.14
N ASN A 430 4.25 -11.06 -22.13
CA ASN A 430 4.19 -12.36 -21.46
C ASN A 430 5.02 -13.35 -22.29
N VAL A 431 6.09 -13.90 -21.71
CA VAL A 431 6.83 -15.02 -22.31
C VAL A 431 6.18 -16.31 -21.83
N TRP A 432 5.41 -16.94 -22.71
CA TRP A 432 4.77 -18.23 -22.44
C TRP A 432 5.67 -19.35 -22.94
N SER A 433 6.16 -20.20 -22.04
CA SER A 433 6.68 -21.52 -22.39
C SER A 433 5.69 -22.56 -21.89
N TRP A 434 4.92 -23.15 -22.80
CA TRP A 434 4.15 -24.37 -22.52
C TRP A 434 5.15 -25.53 -22.42
N LEU A 435 5.34 -26.08 -21.21
CA LEU A 435 5.95 -27.39 -21.03
C LEU A 435 4.83 -28.44 -21.09
N PRO A 436 4.80 -29.36 -22.05
CA PRO A 436 3.84 -30.45 -22.04
C PRO A 436 4.35 -31.55 -21.08
N SER A 437 3.68 -31.74 -19.95
CA SER A 437 3.81 -32.93 -19.11
C SER A 437 2.74 -33.96 -19.49
N ALA A 438 3.13 -35.01 -20.23
CA ALA A 438 2.36 -36.24 -20.32
C ALA A 438 3.28 -37.40 -20.72
N LYS A 439 3.95 -38.05 -19.75
CA LYS A 439 4.39 -39.43 -19.89
C LYS A 439 3.19 -40.32 -19.57
N LYS A 440 2.59 -40.91 -20.61
CA LYS A 440 1.60 -41.99 -20.49
C LYS A 440 2.25 -43.21 -19.87
N ALA A 441 1.69 -43.70 -18.76
CA ALA A 441 1.95 -45.02 -18.24
C ALA A 441 1.28 -46.06 -19.17
N SER A 442 2.07 -47.00 -19.69
CA SER A 442 1.62 -48.19 -20.40
C SER A 442 1.30 -49.30 -19.39
N ALA A 443 0.07 -49.81 -19.39
CA ALA A 443 -0.28 -51.07 -18.74
C ALA A 443 0.20 -52.26 -19.61
N PRO A 444 0.64 -53.39 -19.03
CA PRO A 444 1.05 -54.55 -19.80
C PRO A 444 -0.14 -55.44 -20.14
N ALA A 445 -0.12 -55.98 -21.36
CA ALA A 445 -1.01 -57.05 -21.79
C ALA A 445 -0.33 -58.40 -21.60
N ARG A 446 -0.84 -59.22 -20.67
CA ARG A 446 -1.22 -60.65 -20.84
C ARG A 446 -1.67 -61.23 -19.51
#